data_AF-A0A6M0ISS5-F1
#
_entry.id   AF-A0A6M0ISS5-F1
#
_cell.length_a   1.000
_cell.length_b   1.000
_cell.length_c   1.000
_cell.angle_alpha   90.00
_cell.angle_beta   90.00
_cell.angle_gamma   90.00
#
_symmetry.space_group_name_H-M   'P 1'
#
loop_
_entity.id
_entity.type
_entity.pdbx_description
1 polymer ?
#
loop_
_entity_poly.entity_id
_entity_poly.type
_entity_poly.pdbx_seq_one_letter_code
_entity_poly.pdbx_strand_id
1 'polypeptide(L)'
;MTYAIEKRYEKRRGCGYRQKGVLYFVSGRGSNSCGKLPIELTICPCCGAGIEFNRCYSWVSSALIQDAPCHSSRCQVTGEGGTVQLGCFPFSSPLIKRYGLMWVGEKFYKTPEFFAKESVLQGISKRLPFVPKDFAVGVDWVLLAHAKTPFNGPNGTELKPGIFMAFCPERIEYVVKGTESDEELQAMAERGITLVEVYKWEDRPHKEPVERPILSLD
;
A
#
# COMPACT_ATOMS: atom_id res chain seq x y z
N MET A 1 -17.78 27.90 2.21
CA MET A 1 -17.06 26.79 1.58
C MET A 1 -15.77 26.62 2.35
N THR A 2 -15.51 25.47 2.95
CA THR A 2 -14.29 25.29 3.74
C THR A 2 -13.77 23.88 3.54
N TYR A 3 -13.00 23.67 2.49
CA TYR A 3 -12.00 22.63 2.45
C TYR A 3 -10.70 23.14 3.10
N ALA A 4 -9.88 22.23 3.61
CA ALA A 4 -8.55 22.55 4.12
C ALA A 4 -7.49 21.89 3.25
N ILE A 5 -6.43 22.63 2.94
CA ILE A 5 -5.24 22.10 2.28
C ILE A 5 -4.19 21.83 3.35
N GLU A 6 -3.84 20.57 3.56
CA GLU A 6 -2.86 20.18 4.57
C GLU A 6 -1.43 20.24 4.01
N LYS A 7 -0.51 20.84 4.77
CA LYS A 7 0.92 20.78 4.44
C LYS A 7 1.50 19.43 4.82
N ARG A 8 2.17 18.77 3.87
CA ARG A 8 2.85 17.49 4.06
C ARG A 8 4.34 17.66 3.74
N TYR A 9 5.19 17.37 4.72
CA TYR A 9 6.64 17.29 4.53
C TYR A 9 7.01 15.82 4.37
N GLU A 10 7.65 15.46 3.26
CA GLU A 10 8.02 14.07 2.98
C GLU A 10 9.48 13.96 2.54
N LYS A 11 10.13 12.83 2.87
CA LYS A 11 11.47 12.55 2.33
C LYS A 11 11.31 12.02 0.91
N ARG A 12 12.38 12.10 0.13
CA ARG A 12 12.41 11.52 -1.21
C ARG A 12 12.15 10.00 -1.13
N ARG A 13 11.18 9.51 -1.92
CA ARG A 13 10.92 8.08 -2.12
C ARG A 13 11.73 7.54 -3.30
N GLY A 14 11.81 6.22 -3.46
CA GLY A 14 12.48 5.55 -4.59
C GLY A 14 11.91 5.99 -5.94
N CYS A 15 10.60 6.27 -6.01
CA CYS A 15 9.95 6.84 -7.19
C CYS A 15 9.99 8.39 -7.27
N GLY A 16 10.69 9.07 -6.36
CA GLY A 16 10.71 10.53 -6.24
C GLY A 16 9.61 11.08 -5.33
N TYR A 17 9.38 12.39 -5.40
CA TYR A 17 8.33 13.08 -4.65
C TYR A 17 6.96 12.86 -5.29
N ARG A 18 5.89 13.01 -4.49
CA ARG A 18 4.53 13.02 -5.05
C ARG A 18 4.34 14.19 -6.00
N GLN A 19 3.65 13.91 -7.10
CA GLN A 19 3.46 14.84 -8.21
C GLN A 19 2.20 15.66 -7.99
N LYS A 20 2.27 16.95 -8.33
CA LYS A 20 1.11 17.85 -8.30
C LYS A 20 0.01 17.39 -9.25
N GLY A 21 -1.22 17.54 -8.78
CA GLY A 21 -2.49 17.15 -9.36
C GLY A 21 -2.67 15.68 -9.65
N VAL A 22 -2.17 14.85 -8.74
CA VAL A 22 -2.26 13.39 -8.81
C VAL A 22 -2.84 12.87 -7.49
N LEU A 23 -3.65 11.81 -7.59
CA LEU A 23 -4.24 11.10 -6.46
C LEU A 23 -3.29 10.01 -5.95
N TYR A 24 -3.31 9.77 -4.65
CA TYR A 24 -2.51 8.75 -3.99
C TYR A 24 -3.33 8.01 -2.94
N PHE A 25 -3.30 6.67 -2.97
CA PHE A 25 -3.59 5.90 -1.76
C PHE A 25 -2.46 6.13 -0.76
N VAL A 26 -2.83 6.43 0.48
CA VAL A 26 -1.89 6.63 1.59
C VAL A 26 -2.27 5.74 2.76
N SER A 27 -1.27 5.10 3.35
CA SER A 27 -1.42 4.30 4.57
C SER A 27 -0.14 4.35 5.39
N GLY A 28 -0.25 4.35 6.73
CA GLY A 28 0.91 4.39 7.61
C GLY A 28 1.76 3.13 7.55
N ARG A 29 1.17 1.96 7.24
CA ARG A 29 1.88 0.67 7.20
C ARG A 29 1.23 -0.34 6.27
N GLY A 30 2.04 -1.30 5.82
CA GLY A 30 1.53 -2.52 5.18
C GLY A 30 0.90 -3.49 6.18
N SER A 31 0.37 -4.59 5.65
CA SER A 31 -0.01 -5.77 6.41
C SER A 31 1.18 -6.34 7.16
N ASN A 32 0.92 -7.05 8.24
CA ASN A 32 1.93 -7.88 8.88
C ASN A 32 2.47 -8.94 7.90
N SER A 33 3.66 -9.46 8.18
CA SER A 33 4.19 -10.61 7.43
C SER A 33 3.24 -11.80 7.56
N CYS A 34 2.96 -12.45 6.43
CA CYS A 34 2.04 -13.57 6.35
C CYS A 34 2.76 -14.73 5.65
N GLY A 35 2.63 -15.94 6.18
CA GLY A 35 3.23 -17.14 5.58
C GLY A 35 2.62 -17.55 4.24
N LYS A 36 1.54 -16.88 3.79
CA LYS A 36 1.02 -17.03 2.42
C LYS A 36 1.82 -16.25 1.40
N LEU A 37 2.59 -15.24 1.83
CA LEU A 37 3.39 -14.42 0.93
C LEU A 37 4.81 -14.99 0.79
N PRO A 38 5.43 -14.85 -0.38
CA PRO A 38 4.87 -14.29 -1.61
C PRO A 38 3.89 -15.25 -2.33
N ILE A 39 2.94 -14.70 -3.09
CA ILE A 39 2.00 -15.47 -3.94
C ILE A 39 2.38 -15.25 -5.39
N GLU A 40 2.69 -16.32 -6.12
CA GLU A 40 3.07 -16.25 -7.54
C GLU A 40 1.88 -15.78 -8.40
N LEU A 41 2.16 -14.89 -9.34
CA LEU A 41 1.20 -14.45 -10.36
C LEU A 41 1.61 -15.06 -11.70
N THR A 42 0.81 -15.97 -12.22
CA THR A 42 1.08 -16.65 -13.48
C THR A 42 0.16 -16.16 -14.59
N ILE A 43 0.64 -16.28 -15.83
CA ILE A 43 -0.12 -16.05 -17.04
C ILE A 43 -0.08 -17.37 -17.83
N CYS A 44 -1.23 -17.86 -18.25
CA CYS A 44 -1.34 -19.04 -19.08
C CYS A 44 -0.63 -18.78 -20.41
N PRO A 45 0.40 -19.56 -20.77
CA PRO A 45 1.13 -19.34 -22.02
C PRO A 45 0.28 -19.67 -23.26
N CYS A 46 -0.81 -20.43 -23.10
CA CYS A 46 -1.68 -20.83 -24.22
C CYS A 46 -2.72 -19.77 -24.58
N CYS A 47 -3.37 -19.16 -23.58
CA CYS A 47 -4.50 -18.26 -23.80
C CYS A 47 -4.32 -16.85 -23.24
N GLY A 48 -3.19 -16.57 -22.56
CA GLY A 48 -2.95 -15.28 -21.90
C GLY A 48 -3.81 -15.04 -20.65
N ALA A 49 -4.64 -16.00 -20.25
CA ALA A 49 -5.43 -15.87 -19.02
C ALA A 49 -4.51 -15.83 -17.80
N GLY A 50 -4.69 -14.83 -16.93
CA GLY A 50 -3.87 -14.65 -15.74
C GLY A 50 -3.85 -13.20 -15.32
N ILE A 51 -2.91 -12.86 -14.43
CA ILE A 51 -2.73 -11.50 -13.93
C ILE A 51 -1.47 -10.91 -14.55
N GLU A 52 -1.67 -10.11 -15.58
CA GLU A 52 -0.58 -9.41 -16.25
C GLU A 52 -0.13 -8.17 -15.45
N PHE A 53 1.14 -7.83 -15.64
CA PHE A 53 1.65 -6.55 -15.18
C PHE A 53 0.89 -5.41 -15.85
N ASN A 54 0.19 -4.61 -15.06
CA ASN A 54 -0.40 -3.38 -15.52
C ASN A 54 -0.06 -2.25 -14.55
N ARG A 55 -0.02 -1.01 -15.06
CA ARG A 55 0.31 0.16 -14.24
C ARG A 55 -0.89 0.72 -13.49
N CYS A 56 -2.06 0.12 -13.68
CA CYS A 56 -3.33 0.61 -13.17
C CYS A 56 -3.73 -0.13 -11.89
N TYR A 57 -4.82 0.34 -11.32
CA TYR A 57 -5.54 -0.38 -10.29
C TYR A 57 -6.45 -1.42 -10.97
N SER A 58 -6.57 -2.60 -10.37
CA SER A 58 -7.53 -3.63 -10.79
C SER A 58 -8.14 -4.31 -9.58
N TRP A 59 -9.36 -4.83 -9.72
CA TRP A 59 -9.96 -5.71 -8.72
C TRP A 59 -9.59 -7.16 -9.01
N VAL A 60 -9.25 -7.91 -7.97
CA VAL A 60 -9.04 -9.36 -8.04
C VAL A 60 -9.87 -10.08 -6.98
N SER A 61 -10.29 -11.30 -7.31
CA SER A 61 -11.05 -12.16 -6.38
C SER A 61 -10.18 -12.58 -5.20
N SER A 62 -10.79 -12.74 -4.03
CA SER A 62 -10.12 -13.32 -2.85
C SER A 62 -9.64 -14.76 -3.08
N ALA A 63 -10.25 -15.49 -4.03
CA ALA A 63 -9.85 -16.85 -4.39
C ALA A 63 -8.35 -16.96 -4.72
N LEU A 64 -7.80 -15.95 -5.40
CA LEU A 64 -6.37 -15.85 -5.73
C LEU A 64 -5.45 -16.03 -4.51
N ILE A 65 -5.92 -15.59 -3.35
CA ILE A 65 -5.15 -15.58 -2.10
C ILE A 65 -5.54 -16.75 -1.20
N GLN A 66 -6.83 -17.11 -1.20
CA GLN A 66 -7.36 -18.18 -0.35
C GLN A 66 -6.65 -19.51 -0.65
N ASP A 67 -6.37 -19.78 -1.92
CA ASP A 67 -5.74 -21.03 -2.37
C ASP A 67 -4.22 -21.09 -2.09
N ALA A 68 -3.59 -19.96 -1.79
CA ALA A 68 -2.15 -19.93 -1.52
C ALA A 68 -1.82 -20.67 -0.20
N PRO A 69 -0.87 -21.62 -0.18
CA PRO A 69 -0.49 -22.30 1.06
C PRO A 69 0.13 -21.31 2.05
N CYS A 70 -0.09 -21.54 3.35
CA CYS A 70 0.57 -20.76 4.39
C CYS A 70 1.65 -21.57 5.08
N HIS A 71 2.87 -21.06 5.02
CA HIS A 71 4.04 -21.70 5.62
C HIS A 71 4.34 -21.23 7.05
N SER A 72 3.46 -20.42 7.65
CA SER A 72 3.63 -19.96 9.03
C SER A 72 2.87 -20.85 10.00
N SER A 73 3.60 -21.51 10.90
CA SER A 73 3.01 -22.24 12.03
C SER A 73 2.25 -21.32 13.00
N ARG A 74 2.59 -20.02 13.04
CA ARG A 74 1.94 -19.02 13.91
C ARG A 74 0.51 -18.69 13.47
N CYS A 75 0.15 -19.02 12.23
CA CYS A 75 -1.16 -18.70 11.70
C CYS A 75 -2.15 -19.87 11.82
N GLN A 76 -1.72 -21.02 12.34
CA GLN A 76 -2.54 -22.20 12.57
C GLN A 76 -3.04 -22.20 14.02
N VAL A 77 -4.35 -22.35 14.20
CA VAL A 77 -4.99 -22.57 15.50
C VAL A 77 -5.63 -23.95 15.43
N THR A 78 -5.12 -24.90 16.20
CA THR A 78 -5.69 -26.25 16.31
C THR A 78 -6.68 -26.29 17.47
N GLY A 79 -7.93 -26.68 17.20
CA GLY A 79 -8.95 -26.92 18.21
C GLY A 79 -9.62 -28.29 18.03
N GLU A 80 -10.60 -28.61 18.87
CA GLU A 80 -11.33 -29.89 18.85
C GLU A 80 -12.11 -30.13 17.53
N GLY A 81 -12.29 -29.09 16.70
CA GLY A 81 -12.86 -29.17 15.34
C GLY A 81 -11.84 -29.16 14.19
N GLY A 82 -10.55 -29.35 14.47
CA GLY A 82 -9.47 -29.31 13.47
C GLY A 82 -8.63 -28.03 13.50
N THR A 83 -7.72 -27.89 12.53
CA THR A 83 -6.82 -26.74 12.41
C THR A 83 -7.44 -25.64 11.55
N VAL A 84 -7.68 -24.46 12.13
CA VAL A 84 -8.19 -23.27 11.45
C VAL A 84 -7.11 -22.21 11.34
N GLN A 85 -6.97 -21.60 10.16
CA GLN A 85 -5.93 -20.61 9.88
C GLN A 85 -6.37 -19.17 10.24
N LEU A 86 -6.47 -18.86 11.54
CA LEU A 86 -7.02 -17.58 12.03
C LEU A 86 -6.02 -16.41 12.01
N GLY A 87 -4.71 -16.67 11.92
CA GLY A 87 -3.67 -15.64 12.03
C GLY A 87 -3.31 -14.90 10.73
N CYS A 88 -3.99 -15.19 9.62
CA CYS A 88 -3.60 -14.71 8.29
C CYS A 88 -4.41 -13.51 7.79
N PHE A 89 -5.00 -12.69 8.67
CA PHE A 89 -5.68 -11.47 8.23
C PHE A 89 -4.70 -10.48 7.55
N PRO A 90 -5.03 -9.88 6.39
CA PRO A 90 -6.31 -9.98 5.66
C PRO A 90 -6.47 -11.24 4.79
N PHE A 91 -5.37 -11.90 4.42
CA PHE A 91 -5.26 -12.96 3.40
C PHE A 91 -6.15 -14.20 3.56
N SER A 92 -6.58 -14.56 4.78
CA SER A 92 -7.49 -15.70 5.02
C SER A 92 -8.87 -15.27 5.54
N SER A 93 -9.23 -13.99 5.44
CA SER A 93 -10.52 -13.51 5.93
C SER A 93 -11.65 -13.94 5.01
N PRO A 94 -12.66 -14.70 5.48
CA PRO A 94 -13.86 -15.02 4.69
C PRO A 94 -14.73 -13.76 4.43
N LEU A 95 -14.50 -12.67 5.17
CA LEU A 95 -15.22 -11.42 5.01
C LEU A 95 -14.75 -10.61 3.80
N ILE A 96 -13.52 -10.84 3.33
CA ILE A 96 -12.96 -10.10 2.19
C ILE A 96 -13.19 -10.90 0.92
N LYS A 97 -14.10 -10.40 0.07
CA LYS A 97 -14.48 -11.05 -1.20
C LYS A 97 -13.58 -10.66 -2.38
N ARG A 98 -12.94 -9.50 -2.30
CA ARG A 98 -12.09 -8.94 -3.35
C ARG A 98 -11.00 -8.08 -2.76
N TYR A 99 -9.95 -7.89 -3.54
CA TYR A 99 -8.85 -7.00 -3.22
C TYR A 99 -8.57 -6.07 -4.39
N GLY A 100 -8.14 -4.86 -4.08
CA GLY A 100 -7.42 -4.06 -5.07
C GLY A 100 -6.07 -4.71 -5.37
N LEU A 101 -5.58 -4.58 -6.59
CA LEU A 101 -4.24 -5.01 -6.98
C LEU A 101 -3.53 -3.84 -7.66
N MET A 102 -2.32 -3.56 -7.21
CA MET A 102 -1.44 -2.56 -7.79
C MET A 102 -0.01 -3.09 -7.89
N TRP A 103 0.68 -2.69 -8.95
CA TRP A 103 2.07 -3.08 -9.15
C TRP A 103 3.04 -2.01 -8.61
N VAL A 104 4.14 -2.49 -8.04
CA VAL A 104 5.33 -1.69 -7.74
C VAL A 104 6.29 -1.82 -8.92
N GLY A 105 6.71 -0.68 -9.45
CA GLY A 105 7.50 -0.63 -10.69
C GLY A 105 8.97 -0.90 -10.46
N GLU A 106 9.50 -1.89 -11.18
CA GLU A 106 10.90 -2.32 -11.07
C GLU A 106 11.94 -1.26 -11.48
N LYS A 107 11.51 -0.25 -12.24
CA LYS A 107 12.35 0.89 -12.62
C LYS A 107 12.85 1.64 -11.38
N PHE A 108 11.99 1.79 -10.37
CA PHE A 108 12.28 2.55 -9.15
C PHE A 108 12.64 1.66 -7.96
N TYR A 109 12.08 0.45 -7.90
CA TYR A 109 12.32 -0.49 -6.82
C TYR A 109 12.82 -1.80 -7.43
N LYS A 110 14.11 -2.14 -7.30
CA LYS A 110 14.68 -3.31 -8.00
C LYS A 110 14.08 -4.64 -7.55
N THR A 111 13.67 -4.71 -6.29
CA THR A 111 13.01 -5.86 -5.65
C THR A 111 11.90 -5.35 -4.74
N PRO A 112 10.91 -6.19 -4.36
CA PRO A 112 9.86 -5.79 -3.43
C PRO A 112 10.40 -5.34 -2.07
N GLU A 113 11.57 -5.84 -1.65
CA GLU A 113 12.22 -5.47 -0.39
C GLU A 113 12.55 -3.97 -0.31
N PHE A 114 12.98 -3.34 -1.41
CA PHE A 114 13.23 -1.90 -1.44
C PHE A 114 11.96 -1.10 -1.09
N PHE A 115 10.82 -1.50 -1.67
CA PHE A 115 9.55 -0.85 -1.37
C PHE A 115 9.08 -1.15 0.05
N ALA A 116 9.23 -2.41 0.51
CA ALA A 116 8.85 -2.79 1.86
C ALA A 116 9.63 -1.99 2.92
N LYS A 117 10.95 -1.86 2.77
CA LYS A 117 11.80 -1.04 3.67
C LYS A 117 11.36 0.41 3.67
N GLU A 118 11.12 1.01 2.50
CA GLU A 118 10.62 2.38 2.42
C GLU A 118 9.25 2.54 3.09
N SER A 119 8.34 1.57 2.89
CA SER A 119 6.99 1.61 3.45
C SER A 119 6.98 1.60 4.97
N VAL A 120 7.95 0.92 5.60
CA VAL A 120 8.12 0.93 7.07
C VAL A 120 8.59 2.31 7.56
N LEU A 121 9.45 2.99 6.78
CA LEU A 121 10.04 4.26 7.19
C LEU A 121 9.13 5.47 6.94
N GLN A 122 8.31 5.44 5.89
CA GLN A 122 7.57 6.62 5.42
C GLN A 122 6.08 6.33 5.10
N GLY A 123 5.60 5.13 5.42
CA GLY A 123 4.29 4.67 4.99
C GLY A 123 4.21 4.38 3.50
N ILE A 124 3.06 3.86 3.09
CA ILE A 124 2.74 3.51 1.70
C ILE A 124 2.13 4.72 1.01
N SER A 125 2.62 5.02 -0.19
CA SER A 125 2.04 6.00 -1.11
C SER A 125 1.99 5.42 -2.52
N LYS A 126 0.78 5.25 -3.05
CA LYS A 126 0.56 4.63 -4.37
C LYS A 126 -0.29 5.53 -5.25
N ARG A 127 0.30 5.98 -6.36
CA ARG A 127 -0.35 6.83 -7.36
C ARG A 127 -1.59 6.15 -7.95
N LEU A 128 -2.65 6.93 -8.09
CA LEU A 128 -3.90 6.57 -8.74
C LEU A 128 -4.17 7.51 -9.92
N PRO A 129 -4.64 6.98 -11.06
CA PRO A 129 -5.18 7.82 -12.14
C PRO A 129 -6.57 8.38 -11.77
N PHE A 130 -7.36 7.61 -11.02
CA PHE A 130 -8.69 7.96 -10.53
C PHE A 130 -8.99 7.15 -9.26
N VAL A 131 -9.96 7.60 -8.45
CA VAL A 131 -10.47 6.80 -7.33
C VAL A 131 -11.26 5.62 -7.89
N PRO A 132 -10.88 4.36 -7.60
CA PRO A 132 -11.61 3.21 -8.13
C PRO A 132 -13.08 3.22 -7.67
N LYS A 133 -13.98 2.84 -8.58
CA LYS A 133 -15.41 2.74 -8.26
C LYS A 133 -15.61 1.71 -7.15
N ASP A 134 -16.51 2.04 -6.23
CA ASP A 134 -16.89 1.21 -5.08
C ASP A 134 -15.72 0.87 -4.14
N PHE A 135 -14.66 1.69 -4.13
CA PHE A 135 -13.56 1.56 -3.18
C PHE A 135 -13.88 2.26 -1.86
N ALA A 136 -13.85 1.51 -0.77
CA ALA A 136 -14.08 2.00 0.58
C ALA A 136 -12.75 2.13 1.35
N VAL A 137 -12.33 3.37 1.60
CA VAL A 137 -11.16 3.71 2.41
C VAL A 137 -11.30 3.13 3.83
N GLY A 138 -10.22 2.57 4.37
CA GLY A 138 -10.19 1.95 5.69
C GLY A 138 -10.84 0.56 5.75
N VAL A 139 -11.48 0.10 4.67
CA VAL A 139 -12.18 -1.18 4.59
C VAL A 139 -11.55 -2.10 3.53
N ASP A 140 -11.39 -1.59 2.31
CA ASP A 140 -10.86 -2.38 1.19
C ASP A 140 -9.34 -2.53 1.25
N TRP A 141 -8.87 -3.75 1.06
CA TRP A 141 -7.46 -4.08 1.05
C TRP A 141 -6.88 -4.07 -0.36
N VAL A 142 -5.66 -3.55 -0.48
CA VAL A 142 -4.90 -3.48 -1.73
C VAL A 142 -3.67 -4.36 -1.63
N LEU A 143 -3.53 -5.29 -2.57
CA LEU A 143 -2.37 -6.14 -2.79
C LEU A 143 -1.33 -5.37 -3.59
N LEU A 144 -0.07 -5.54 -3.20
CA LEU A 144 1.09 -5.04 -3.91
C LEU A 144 1.82 -6.20 -4.56
N ALA A 145 1.96 -6.12 -5.88
CA ALA A 145 2.72 -7.06 -6.69
C ALA A 145 4.00 -6.44 -7.23
N HIS A 146 5.00 -7.29 -7.50
CA HIS A 146 6.26 -6.92 -8.13
C HIS A 146 6.63 -7.97 -9.18
N ALA A 147 7.28 -7.54 -10.28
CA ALA A 147 7.68 -8.44 -11.37
C ALA A 147 8.82 -9.39 -10.99
N LYS A 148 9.60 -9.02 -9.97
CA LYS A 148 10.79 -9.75 -9.48
C LYS A 148 10.66 -10.03 -8.00
N THR A 149 9.68 -10.84 -7.63
CA THR A 149 9.48 -11.29 -6.26
C THR A 149 10.30 -12.57 -6.04
N PRO A 150 11.09 -12.67 -4.96
CA PRO A 150 11.92 -13.85 -4.70
C PRO A 150 11.08 -15.02 -4.17
N PHE A 151 11.19 -16.17 -4.82
CA PHE A 151 10.61 -17.44 -4.40
C PHE A 151 11.74 -18.44 -4.12
N ASN A 152 11.72 -19.08 -2.95
CA ASN A 152 12.71 -20.10 -2.62
C ASN A 152 12.27 -21.45 -3.18
N GLY A 153 13.09 -22.05 -4.03
CA GLY A 153 12.89 -23.38 -4.58
C GLY A 153 14.06 -24.32 -4.26
N PRO A 154 13.98 -25.59 -4.67
CA PRO A 154 15.04 -26.59 -4.45
C PRO A 154 16.40 -26.19 -5.03
N ASN A 155 16.40 -25.40 -6.11
CA ASN A 155 17.59 -24.97 -6.84
C ASN A 155 18.08 -23.56 -6.45
N GLY A 156 17.55 -23.00 -5.37
CA GLY A 156 17.84 -21.64 -4.92
C GLY A 156 16.67 -20.67 -5.12
N THR A 157 16.97 -19.38 -5.07
CA THR A 157 15.96 -18.32 -5.18
C THR A 157 15.72 -17.93 -6.64
N GLU A 158 14.47 -18.03 -7.08
CA GLU A 158 14.02 -17.59 -8.40
C GLU A 158 13.24 -16.27 -8.29
N LEU A 159 13.37 -15.39 -9.28
CA LEU A 159 12.62 -14.13 -9.34
C LEU A 159 11.43 -14.28 -10.30
N LYS A 160 10.22 -14.17 -9.77
CA LYS A 160 8.97 -14.29 -10.54
C LYS A 160 7.98 -13.17 -10.21
N PRO A 161 7.00 -12.88 -11.09
CA PRO A 161 5.91 -11.99 -10.74
C PRO A 161 5.14 -12.54 -9.53
N GLY A 162 4.88 -11.69 -8.54
CA GLY A 162 4.18 -12.14 -7.34
C GLY A 162 3.72 -11.02 -6.43
N ILE A 163 2.65 -11.30 -5.68
CA ILE A 163 2.16 -10.47 -4.58
C ILE A 163 3.11 -10.65 -3.39
N PHE A 164 3.56 -9.53 -2.83
CA PHE A 164 4.56 -9.55 -1.74
C PHE A 164 4.10 -8.81 -0.48
N MET A 165 3.00 -8.05 -0.55
CA MET A 165 2.48 -7.25 0.56
C MET A 165 1.00 -6.92 0.30
N ALA A 166 0.25 -6.64 1.36
CA ALA A 166 -1.04 -5.97 1.27
C ALA A 166 -1.04 -4.70 2.12
N PHE A 167 -2.00 -3.80 1.92
CA PHE A 167 -2.24 -2.68 2.83
C PHE A 167 -3.69 -2.22 2.73
N CYS A 168 -4.20 -1.61 3.79
CA CYS A 168 -5.49 -0.94 3.79
C CYS A 168 -5.24 0.57 3.67
N PRO A 169 -5.63 1.24 2.57
CA PRO A 169 -5.53 2.69 2.46
C PRO A 169 -6.33 3.37 3.57
N GLU A 170 -5.68 4.25 4.32
CA GLU A 170 -6.30 5.02 5.40
C GLU A 170 -6.96 6.29 4.87
N ARG A 171 -6.49 6.77 3.72
CA ARG A 171 -7.01 7.95 3.03
C ARG A 171 -6.57 7.98 1.56
N ILE A 172 -7.25 8.82 0.79
CA ILE A 172 -6.86 9.21 -0.55
C ILE A 172 -6.42 10.67 -0.47
N GLU A 173 -5.18 10.95 -0.86
CA GLU A 173 -4.66 12.32 -0.90
C GLU A 173 -4.56 12.80 -2.36
N TYR A 174 -5.01 14.03 -2.63
CA TYR A 174 -4.77 14.76 -3.87
C TYR A 174 -3.72 15.84 -3.62
N VAL A 175 -2.62 15.82 -4.38
CA VAL A 175 -1.60 16.87 -4.28
C VAL A 175 -2.04 18.08 -5.10
N VAL A 176 -2.27 19.23 -4.50
CA VAL A 176 -2.78 20.42 -5.21
C VAL A 176 -1.74 20.98 -6.21
N LYS A 177 -2.21 21.42 -7.39
CA LYS A 177 -1.38 22.12 -8.39
C LYS A 177 -1.27 23.61 -8.06
N GLY A 178 -2.32 24.19 -7.50
CA GLY A 178 -2.50 25.62 -7.30
C GLY A 178 -3.22 26.31 -8.46
N THR A 179 -3.75 25.53 -9.41
CA THR A 179 -4.50 26.04 -10.58
C THR A 179 -5.93 25.51 -10.62
N GLU A 180 -6.29 24.63 -9.69
CA GLU A 180 -7.65 24.13 -9.52
C GLU A 180 -8.59 25.26 -9.07
N SER A 181 -9.86 25.20 -9.48
CA SER A 181 -10.87 26.12 -8.98
C SER A 181 -11.33 25.72 -7.56
N ASP A 182 -11.90 26.68 -6.83
CA ASP A 182 -12.44 26.42 -5.49
C ASP A 182 -13.57 25.37 -5.54
N GLU A 183 -14.38 25.36 -6.61
CA GLU A 183 -15.43 24.36 -6.83
C GLU A 183 -14.85 22.95 -7.04
N GLU A 184 -13.75 22.83 -7.79
CA GLU A 184 -13.07 21.54 -8.00
C GLU A 184 -12.51 20.98 -6.68
N LEU A 185 -11.86 21.84 -5.89
CA LEU A 185 -11.29 21.46 -4.60
C LEU A 185 -12.37 21.08 -3.59
N GLN A 186 -13.47 21.85 -3.53
CA GLN A 186 -14.63 21.55 -2.69
C GLN A 186 -15.26 20.20 -3.07
N ALA A 187 -15.47 19.94 -4.36
CA ALA A 187 -16.03 18.67 -4.83
C ALA A 187 -15.13 17.46 -4.51
N MET A 188 -13.81 17.62 -4.53
CA MET A 188 -12.88 16.57 -4.08
C MET A 188 -12.99 16.33 -2.58
N ALA A 189 -13.02 17.39 -1.77
CA ALA A 189 -13.15 17.29 -0.32
C ALA A 189 -14.46 16.61 0.11
N GLU A 190 -15.58 16.94 -0.54
CA GLU A 190 -16.89 16.32 -0.28
C GLU A 190 -16.92 14.83 -0.62
N ARG A 191 -16.06 14.38 -1.55
CA ARG A 191 -15.85 12.96 -1.87
C ARG A 191 -14.92 12.25 -0.88
N GLY A 192 -14.47 12.92 0.17
CA GLY A 192 -13.55 12.38 1.18
C GLY A 192 -12.09 12.34 0.74
N ILE A 193 -11.70 13.12 -0.28
CA ILE A 193 -10.31 13.23 -0.73
C ILE A 193 -9.62 14.31 0.09
N THR A 194 -8.53 13.96 0.76
CA THR A 194 -7.71 14.92 1.50
C THR A 194 -6.87 15.74 0.53
N LEU A 195 -7.02 17.07 0.55
CA LEU A 195 -6.21 17.98 -0.24
C LEU A 195 -4.90 18.26 0.48
N VAL A 196 -3.77 18.07 -0.21
CA VAL A 196 -2.46 18.28 0.38
C VAL A 196 -1.54 19.10 -0.50
N GLU A 197 -0.68 19.88 0.14
CA GLU A 197 0.47 20.50 -0.49
C GLU A 197 1.74 19.82 0.02
N VAL A 198 2.55 19.33 -0.90
CA VAL A 198 3.72 18.50 -0.60
C VAL A 198 5.00 19.33 -0.69
N TYR A 199 5.77 19.29 0.39
CA TYR A 199 7.06 19.94 0.57
C TYR A 199 8.13 18.88 0.83
N LYS A 200 9.38 19.19 0.49
CA LYS A 200 10.49 18.31 0.82
C LYS A 200 10.77 18.38 2.32
N TRP A 201 11.17 17.26 2.90
CA TRP A 201 11.48 17.19 4.33
C TRP A 201 12.58 18.17 4.74
N GLU A 202 13.54 18.43 3.86
CA GLU A 202 14.65 19.34 4.12
C GLU A 202 14.19 20.81 4.25
N ASP A 203 13.03 21.15 3.69
CA ASP A 203 12.43 22.49 3.76
C ASP A 203 11.56 22.67 5.01
N ARG A 204 11.51 21.68 5.90
CA ARG A 204 10.70 21.73 7.11
C ARG A 204 11.29 22.77 8.07
N PRO A 205 10.49 23.73 8.58
CA PRO A 205 10.98 24.68 9.56
C PRO A 205 11.46 23.93 10.81
N HIS A 206 12.69 24.21 11.22
CA HIS A 206 13.21 23.73 12.50
C HIS A 206 12.33 24.32 13.61
N LYS A 207 11.65 23.46 14.37
CA LYS A 207 11.10 23.92 15.65
C LYS A 207 12.31 24.17 16.55
N GLU A 208 12.43 25.39 17.08
CA GLU A 208 13.39 25.66 18.13
C GLU A 208 13.22 24.62 19.25
N PRO A 209 14.33 24.12 19.84
CA PRO A 209 14.23 23.21 20.96
C PRO A 209 13.42 23.92 22.06
N VAL A 210 12.31 23.31 22.46
CA VAL A 210 11.55 23.76 23.63
C VAL A 210 12.48 23.65 24.82
N GLU A 211 12.91 24.77 25.39
CA GLU A 211 13.64 24.81 26.66
C GLU A 211 12.80 24.04 27.68
N ARG A 212 13.28 22.86 28.09
CA ARG A 212 12.66 22.13 29.19
C ARG A 212 13.14 22.81 30.47
N PRO A 213 12.24 23.23 31.37
CA PRO A 213 12.64 23.68 32.69
C PRO A 213 13.48 22.58 33.33
N ILE A 214 14.69 22.92 33.74
CA ILE A 214 15.50 22.07 34.60
C ILE A 214 14.72 22.01 35.92
N LEU A 215 14.10 20.86 36.22
CA LEU A 215 13.58 20.60 37.56
C LEU A 215 14.80 20.63 38.50
N SER A 216 14.94 21.70 39.28
CA SER A 216 15.84 21.73 40.41
C SER A 216 15.40 20.64 41.38
N LEU A 217 16.28 19.67 41.62
CA LEU A 217 16.15 18.73 42.71
C LEU A 217 16.56 19.49 43.98
N ASP A 218 15.57 19.99 44.69
CA ASP A 218 15.71 20.43 46.09
C ASP A 218 15.61 19.21 47.03
#